data_AF-A0A6V7R016-F1
#
_entry.id   AF-A0A6V7R016-F1
#
_cell.length_a   1.000
_cell.length_b   1.000
_cell.length_c   1.000
_cell.angle_alpha   90.00
_cell.angle_beta   90.00
_cell.angle_gamma   90.00
#
_symmetry.space_group_name_H-M   'P 1'
#
loop_
_entity.id
_entity.type
_entity.pdbx_description
1 polymer ?
#
loop_
_entity_poly.entity_id
_entity_poly.type
_entity_poly.pdbx_seq_one_letter_code
_entity_poly.pdbx_strand_id
1 'polypeptide(L)'
;MLTIQNDPTGKDYHALLDYAFQTCEEFQLVVRTDILQYQDSFTDLKEWFGESFTEVHEQHEWPSTNLFDDKATVYYFKTTDEAKQVLKEKADSFFHWLHPELPEDLCFFKDGEAWLSSSSELKELYIYPTSVDETHAIKGIEGLEVLEVEF
;
A
#
# COMPACT_ATOMS: atom_id res chain seq x y z
N MET A 1 0.63 -13.79 -11.01
CA MET A 1 0.78 -12.43 -10.43
C MET A 1 0.14 -11.45 -11.40
N LEU A 2 -0.47 -10.37 -10.90
CA LEU A 2 -0.93 -9.28 -11.74
C LEU A 2 -0.02 -8.07 -11.56
N THR A 3 0.28 -7.37 -12.64
CA THR A 3 0.92 -6.05 -12.62
C THR A 3 -0.05 -5.03 -13.21
N ILE A 4 -0.13 -3.86 -12.56
CA ILE A 4 -0.91 -2.72 -13.04
C ILE A 4 0.07 -1.81 -13.79
N GLN A 5 -0.13 -1.68 -15.10
CA GLN A 5 0.82 -1.03 -16.01
C GLN A 5 0.67 0.49 -16.07
N ASN A 6 -0.45 1.01 -15.57
CA ASN A 6 -0.73 2.43 -15.46
C ASN A 6 -0.78 2.88 -13.99
N ASP A 7 -0.80 4.19 -13.78
CA ASP A 7 -1.09 4.82 -12.49
C ASP A 7 -2.60 4.98 -12.31
N PRO A 8 -3.29 4.18 -11.46
CA PRO A 8 -4.70 4.36 -11.20
C PRO A 8 -4.89 5.62 -10.38
N THR A 9 -5.72 6.54 -10.87
CA THR A 9 -6.01 7.81 -10.18
C THR A 9 -7.50 7.99 -9.95
N GLY A 10 -7.88 8.84 -9.00
CA GLY A 10 -9.29 9.24 -8.84
C GLY A 10 -10.19 8.07 -8.50
N LYS A 11 -11.24 7.93 -9.31
CA LYS A 11 -12.22 6.84 -9.18
C LYS A 11 -11.60 5.44 -9.30
N ASP A 12 -10.53 5.29 -10.09
CA ASP A 12 -9.90 3.98 -10.37
C ASP A 12 -9.05 3.55 -9.17
N TYR A 13 -8.31 4.51 -8.58
CA TYR A 13 -7.64 4.34 -7.28
C TYR A 13 -8.64 3.95 -6.19
N HIS A 14 -9.74 4.70 -6.08
CA HIS A 14 -10.77 4.43 -5.07
C HIS A 14 -11.41 3.06 -5.21
N ALA A 15 -11.65 2.61 -6.45
CA ALA A 15 -12.23 1.28 -6.71
C ALA A 15 -11.27 0.16 -6.31
N LEU A 16 -9.98 0.27 -6.66
CA LEU A 16 -8.97 -0.71 -6.23
C LEU A 16 -8.76 -0.70 -4.72
N LEU A 17 -8.73 0.48 -4.10
CA LEU A 17 -8.63 0.63 -2.66
C LEU A 17 -9.84 -0.01 -1.94
N ASP A 18 -11.06 0.26 -2.41
CA ASP A 18 -12.27 -0.37 -1.85
C ASP A 18 -12.21 -1.90 -1.92
N TYR A 19 -11.69 -2.44 -3.04
CA TYR A 19 -11.53 -3.87 -3.20
C TYR A 19 -10.45 -4.46 -2.27
N ALA A 20 -9.32 -3.76 -2.10
CA ALA A 20 -8.28 -4.15 -1.14
C ALA A 20 -8.83 -4.21 0.30
N PHE A 21 -9.61 -3.22 0.73
CA PHE A 21 -10.24 -3.20 2.07
C PHE A 21 -11.30 -4.29 2.28
N GLN A 22 -11.93 -4.78 1.21
CA GLN A 22 -12.86 -5.91 1.29
C GLN A 22 -12.15 -7.26 1.36
N THR A 23 -10.89 -7.31 0.93
CA THR A 23 -10.14 -8.55 0.67
C THR A 23 -9.07 -8.83 1.72
N CYS A 24 -8.45 -7.78 2.25
CA CYS A 24 -7.26 -7.84 3.11
C CYS A 24 -7.62 -7.51 4.56
N GLU A 25 -6.92 -8.11 5.52
CA GLU A 25 -7.09 -7.79 6.96
C GLU A 25 -6.25 -6.59 7.40
N GLU A 26 -5.13 -6.36 6.73
CA GLU A 26 -4.12 -5.38 7.14
C GLU A 26 -3.53 -4.60 5.96
N PHE A 27 -2.99 -3.42 6.25
CA PHE A 27 -2.18 -2.63 5.35
C PHE A 27 -0.99 -2.01 6.09
N GLN A 28 0.02 -1.58 5.34
CA GLN A 28 1.19 -0.90 5.88
C GLN A 28 1.45 0.46 5.23
N LEU A 29 2.23 1.28 5.92
CA LEU A 29 2.88 2.48 5.40
C LEU A 29 4.31 2.56 5.94
N VAL A 30 5.22 3.13 5.16
CA VAL A 30 6.65 3.19 5.47
C VAL A 30 7.09 4.62 5.70
N VAL A 31 7.88 4.86 6.74
CA VAL A 31 8.57 6.14 6.97
C VAL A 31 10.07 5.90 6.84
N ARG A 32 10.70 6.61 5.90
CA ARG A 32 12.13 6.47 5.55
C ARG A 32 13.05 7.15 6.56
N THR A 33 13.04 6.66 7.79
CA THR A 33 13.84 7.17 8.90
C THR A 33 15.35 6.94 8.73
N ASP A 34 15.76 6.13 7.75
CA ASP A 34 17.13 6.04 7.23
C ASP A 34 17.61 7.35 6.59
N ILE A 35 16.69 8.14 6.04
CA ILE A 35 16.99 9.45 5.47
C ILE A 35 16.89 10.50 6.58
N LEU A 36 18.03 11.10 6.95
CA LEU A 36 18.12 12.07 8.05
C LEU A 36 17.09 13.21 7.97
N GLN A 37 16.71 13.64 6.77
CA GLN A 37 15.70 14.69 6.55
C GLN A 37 14.29 14.28 7.02
N TYR A 38 13.99 12.98 7.04
CA TYR A 38 12.65 12.45 7.29
C TYR A 38 12.51 11.77 8.65
N GLN A 39 13.54 11.85 9.50
CA GLN A 39 13.60 11.14 10.77
C GLN A 39 12.46 11.50 11.74
N ASP A 40 11.95 12.74 11.65
CA ASP A 40 10.83 13.26 12.45
C ASP A 40 9.54 13.45 11.62
N SER A 41 9.45 12.90 10.41
CA SER A 41 8.26 12.97 9.56
C SER A 41 7.14 12.07 10.09
N PHE A 42 5.88 12.51 9.92
CA PHE A 42 4.68 11.72 10.24
C PHE A 42 4.67 11.14 11.67
N THR A 43 5.16 11.91 12.65
CA THR A 43 5.14 11.51 14.07
C THR A 43 3.73 11.26 14.62
N ASP A 44 2.71 11.77 13.94
CA ASP A 44 1.29 11.63 14.21
C ASP A 44 0.58 10.55 13.36
N LEU A 45 1.34 9.69 12.65
CA LEU A 45 0.77 8.69 11.74
C LEU A 45 -0.17 7.70 12.45
N LYS A 46 0.08 7.39 13.73
CA LYS A 46 -0.80 6.50 14.51
C LYS A 46 -2.15 7.17 14.75
N GLU A 47 -2.13 8.47 15.03
CA GLU A 47 -3.31 9.30 15.27
C GLU A 47 -4.15 9.48 14.01
N TRP A 48 -3.55 9.45 12.81
CA TRP A 48 -4.30 9.47 11.55
C TRP A 48 -5.26 8.30 11.44
N PHE A 49 -4.87 7.14 11.94
CA PHE A 49 -5.57 5.87 11.76
C PHE A 49 -6.25 5.35 13.03
N GLY A 50 -5.98 5.96 14.19
CA GLY A 50 -6.69 5.72 15.44
C GLY A 50 -6.64 4.25 15.86
N GLU A 51 -7.82 3.66 16.07
CA GLU A 51 -7.96 2.27 16.55
C GLU A 51 -7.51 1.22 15.53
N SER A 52 -7.30 1.58 14.26
CA SER A 52 -6.78 0.63 13.28
C SER A 52 -5.28 0.39 13.42
N PHE A 53 -4.53 1.27 14.09
CA PHE A 53 -3.11 1.05 14.36
C PHE A 53 -2.89 -0.23 15.18
N THR A 54 -2.04 -1.11 14.66
CA THR A 54 -1.69 -2.38 15.32
C THR A 54 -0.29 -2.31 15.92
N GLU A 55 0.72 -2.12 15.06
CA GLU A 55 2.11 -2.22 15.46
C GLU A 55 3.06 -1.43 14.54
N VAL A 56 4.30 -1.29 14.99
CA VAL A 56 5.37 -0.58 14.27
C VAL A 56 6.69 -1.30 14.48
N HIS A 57 7.46 -1.44 13.40
CA HIS A 57 8.74 -2.15 13.41
C HIS A 57 9.81 -1.36 12.67
N GLU A 58 11.07 -1.48 13.09
CA GLU A 58 12.21 -1.06 12.28
C GLU A 58 12.65 -2.24 11.40
N GLN A 59 12.59 -2.07 10.08
CA GLN A 59 12.78 -3.16 9.12
C GLN A 59 13.69 -2.74 7.97
N HIS A 60 14.42 -3.71 7.45
CA HIS A 60 15.20 -3.56 6.21
C HIS A 60 14.35 -3.86 4.97
N GLU A 61 13.25 -4.60 5.12
CA GLU A 61 12.49 -5.14 4.01
C GLU A 61 10.98 -5.01 4.27
N TRP A 62 10.25 -4.75 3.19
CA TRP A 62 8.80 -4.79 3.10
C TRP A 62 8.41 -5.23 1.67
N PRO A 63 7.12 -5.46 1.34
CA PRO A 63 6.74 -6.15 0.11
C PRO A 63 7.27 -5.57 -1.21
N SER A 64 7.61 -4.29 -1.25
CA SER A 64 8.08 -3.60 -2.46
C SER A 64 9.59 -3.34 -2.48
N THR A 65 10.26 -3.35 -1.33
CA THR A 65 11.63 -2.84 -1.21
C THR A 65 12.44 -3.60 -0.17
N ASN A 66 13.73 -3.82 -0.47
CA ASN A 66 14.73 -4.36 0.44
C ASN A 66 15.93 -3.41 0.50
N LEU A 67 16.16 -2.80 1.67
CA LEU A 67 17.28 -1.93 2.00
C LEU A 67 18.48 -2.78 2.40
N PHE A 68 19.64 -2.47 1.83
CA PHE A 68 20.86 -3.26 2.05
C PHE A 68 21.41 -3.16 3.48
N ASP A 69 21.71 -1.95 3.96
CA ASP A 69 22.38 -1.72 5.26
C ASP A 69 21.58 -0.77 6.19
N ASP A 70 20.45 -0.25 5.72
CA ASP A 70 19.63 0.76 6.41
C ASP A 70 18.26 0.22 6.79
N LYS A 71 17.58 0.87 7.75
CA LYS A 71 16.23 0.51 8.19
C LYS A 71 15.27 1.67 8.03
N ALA A 72 14.05 1.33 7.64
CA ALA A 72 12.90 2.23 7.71
C ALA A 72 11.99 1.85 8.87
N THR A 73 11.10 2.75 9.26
CA THR A 73 10.04 2.48 10.22
C THR A 73 8.76 2.11 9.48
N VAL A 74 8.27 0.89 9.67
CA VAL A 74 7.08 0.37 8.99
C VAL A 74 5.94 0.26 9.99
N TYR A 75 4.80 0.86 9.64
CA TYR A 75 3.59 0.89 10.46
C TYR A 75 2.54 -0.04 9.86
N TYR A 76 1.90 -0.83 10.71
CA TYR A 76 0.86 -1.77 10.32
C TYR A 76 -0.48 -1.38 10.94
N PHE A 77 -1.53 -1.53 10.13
CA PHE A 77 -2.89 -1.12 10.46
C PHE A 77 -3.89 -2.17 10.01
N LYS A 78 -5.00 -2.30 10.72
CA LYS A 78 -6.15 -3.09 10.27
C LYS A 78 -6.94 -2.36 9.20
N THR A 79 -7.54 -3.11 8.28
CA THR A 79 -8.50 -2.56 7.33
C THR A 79 -9.83 -2.25 8.03
N THR A 80 -10.07 -0.98 8.35
CA THR A 80 -11.36 -0.49 8.87
C THR A 80 -11.97 0.54 7.93
N ASP A 81 -13.28 0.79 8.06
CA ASP A 81 -13.94 1.80 7.25
C ASP A 81 -13.39 3.21 7.50
N GLU A 82 -13.01 3.52 8.74
CA GLU A 82 -12.37 4.78 9.12
C GLU A 82 -11.01 4.92 8.44
N ALA A 83 -10.16 3.88 8.51
CA ALA A 83 -8.85 3.89 7.87
C ALA A 83 -8.96 4.05 6.34
N LYS A 84 -9.97 3.44 5.73
CA LYS A 84 -10.26 3.60 4.30
C LYS A 84 -10.57 5.04 3.93
N GLN A 85 -11.38 5.74 4.73
CA GLN A 85 -11.68 7.15 4.47
C GLN A 85 -10.41 8.01 4.59
N VAL A 86 -9.59 7.77 5.62
CA VAL A 86 -8.33 8.50 5.81
C VAL A 86 -7.41 8.35 4.59
N LEU A 87 -7.28 7.15 4.02
CA LEU A 87 -6.47 6.95 2.82
C LEU A 87 -7.04 7.70 1.59
N LYS A 88 -8.36 7.64 1.38
CA LYS A 88 -9.05 8.35 0.28
C LYS A 88 -8.99 9.87 0.39
N GLU A 89 -8.95 10.41 1.61
CA GLU A 89 -8.83 11.85 1.83
C GLU A 89 -7.42 12.37 1.61
N LYS A 90 -6.40 11.54 1.85
CA LYS A 90 -4.99 11.92 1.79
C LYS A 90 -4.36 11.75 0.41
N ALA A 91 -4.81 10.76 -0.36
CA ALA A 91 -4.23 10.41 -1.65
C ALA A 91 -5.31 10.11 -2.68
N ASP A 92 -4.93 10.19 -3.95
CA ASP A 92 -5.80 9.89 -5.08
C ASP A 92 -5.12 8.91 -6.07
N SER A 93 -4.03 8.28 -5.62
CA SER A 93 -3.22 7.27 -6.33
C SER A 93 -2.38 6.48 -5.32
N PHE A 94 -2.02 5.23 -5.66
CA PHE A 94 -1.03 4.46 -4.91
C PHE A 94 0.36 5.10 -4.94
N PHE A 95 0.73 5.76 -6.05
CA PHE A 95 2.04 6.39 -6.21
C PHE A 95 2.16 7.76 -5.55
N HIS A 96 1.07 8.30 -4.97
CA HIS A 96 1.13 9.51 -4.13
C HIS A 96 1.71 9.21 -2.73
N TRP A 97 1.74 7.95 -2.30
CA TRP A 97 2.35 7.52 -1.04
C TRP A 97 3.87 7.54 -1.17
N LEU A 98 4.44 8.73 -1.18
CA LEU A 98 5.85 9.01 -1.44
C LEU A 98 6.30 10.18 -0.57
N HIS A 99 7.48 10.05 0.04
CA HIS A 99 8.09 11.16 0.77
C HIS A 99 8.50 12.31 -0.16
N PRO A 100 8.50 13.57 0.32
CA PRO A 100 8.15 14.00 1.68
C PRO A 100 6.66 14.25 1.94
N GLU A 101 5.79 14.20 0.93
CA GLU A 101 4.40 14.61 1.06
C GLU A 101 3.55 13.62 1.87
N LEU A 102 3.78 12.32 1.72
CA LEU A 102 3.12 11.22 2.42
C LEU A 102 4.14 10.14 2.83
N PRO A 103 3.80 9.23 3.77
CA PRO A 103 4.62 8.04 3.97
C PRO A 103 4.64 7.17 2.71
N GLU A 104 5.68 6.37 2.57
CA GLU A 104 5.95 5.53 1.41
C GLU A 104 5.14 4.21 1.40
N ASP A 105 4.95 3.70 0.18
CA ASP A 105 4.64 2.31 -0.12
C ASP A 105 3.43 1.70 0.63
N LEU A 106 2.23 2.14 0.23
CA LEU A 106 0.97 1.58 0.69
C LEU A 106 0.78 0.15 0.17
N CYS A 107 1.01 -0.85 1.02
CA CYS A 107 0.85 -2.27 0.70
C CYS A 107 -0.26 -2.91 1.56
N PHE A 108 -0.88 -3.98 1.06
CA PHE A 108 -1.97 -4.70 1.73
C PHE A 108 -1.64 -6.19 1.91
N PHE A 109 -2.16 -6.79 2.98
CA PHE A 109 -1.91 -8.16 3.37
C PHE A 109 -3.20 -8.97 3.51
N LYS A 110 -3.18 -10.18 2.97
CA LYS A 110 -4.24 -11.17 3.11
C LYS A 110 -3.66 -12.45 3.69
N ASP A 111 -4.27 -12.96 4.76
CA ASP A 111 -3.81 -14.17 5.46
C ASP A 111 -2.33 -14.07 5.91
N GLY A 112 -1.86 -12.85 6.22
CA GLY A 112 -0.48 -12.55 6.62
C GLY A 112 0.54 -12.45 5.47
N GLU A 113 0.12 -12.67 4.22
CA GLU A 113 0.97 -12.57 3.03
C GLU A 113 0.64 -11.30 2.24
N ALA A 114 1.63 -10.74 1.53
CA ALA A 114 1.41 -9.55 0.71
C ALA A 114 0.40 -9.85 -0.42
N TRP A 115 -0.71 -9.12 -0.43
CA TRP A 115 -1.74 -9.22 -1.47
C TRP A 115 -1.61 -8.08 -2.50
N LEU A 116 -1.25 -6.88 -2.07
CA LEU A 116 -0.89 -5.76 -2.95
C LEU A 116 0.44 -5.17 -2.48
N SER A 117 1.39 -5.09 -3.40
CA SER A 117 2.70 -4.44 -3.19
C SER A 117 2.79 -3.21 -4.09
N SER A 118 3.09 -2.05 -3.50
CA SER A 118 3.32 -0.81 -4.25
C SER A 118 4.67 -0.20 -3.90
N SER A 119 5.41 0.18 -4.93
CA SER A 119 6.59 1.05 -4.80
C SER A 119 6.28 2.36 -5.50
N SER A 120 6.12 3.44 -4.74
CA SER A 120 5.82 4.75 -5.32
C SER A 120 7.02 5.35 -6.07
N GLU A 121 8.23 5.13 -5.56
CA GLU A 121 9.46 5.60 -6.20
C GLU A 121 9.72 4.88 -7.54
N LEU A 122 9.53 3.56 -7.58
CA LEU A 122 9.69 2.76 -8.80
C LEU A 122 8.46 2.81 -9.72
N LYS A 123 7.33 3.32 -9.24
CA LYS A 123 6.02 3.29 -9.91
C LYS A 123 5.60 1.88 -10.30
N GLU A 124 5.78 0.96 -9.36
CA GLU A 124 5.42 -0.44 -9.54
C GLU A 124 4.23 -0.79 -8.64
N LEU A 125 3.26 -1.49 -9.21
CA LEU A 125 2.08 -1.96 -8.50
C LEU A 125 1.78 -3.41 -8.90
N TYR A 126 1.90 -4.30 -7.92
CA TYR A 126 1.67 -5.73 -8.07
C TYR A 126 0.52 -6.18 -7.18
N ILE A 127 -0.27 -7.12 -7.69
CA ILE A 127 -1.33 -7.78 -6.93
C ILE A 127 -1.12 -9.28 -7.03
N TYR A 128 -1.35 -9.99 -5.92
CA TYR A 128 -1.19 -11.43 -5.77
C TYR A 128 -2.55 -12.07 -5.45
N PRO A 129 -3.46 -12.20 -6.44
CA PRO A 129 -4.75 -12.85 -6.21
C PRO A 129 -4.57 -14.29 -5.75
N THR A 130 -5.38 -14.70 -4.78
CA THR A 130 -5.40 -16.07 -4.25
C THR A 130 -6.48 -16.94 -4.90
N SER A 131 -7.32 -16.34 -5.75
CA SER A 131 -8.40 -17.03 -6.46
C SER A 131 -8.65 -16.46 -7.86
N VAL A 132 -9.27 -17.27 -8.72
CA VAL A 132 -9.69 -16.83 -10.07
C VAL A 132 -10.75 -15.71 -9.99
N ASP A 133 -11.60 -15.74 -8.97
CA ASP A 133 -12.62 -14.70 -8.75
C ASP A 133 -11.97 -13.35 -8.41
N GLU A 134 -10.90 -13.34 -7.61
CA GLU A 134 -10.12 -12.12 -7.36
C GLU A 134 -9.47 -11.61 -8.64
N THR A 135 -8.85 -12.49 -9.43
CA THR A 135 -8.27 -12.12 -10.72
C THR A 135 -9.31 -11.48 -11.65
N HIS A 136 -10.52 -12.05 -11.73
CA HIS A 136 -11.61 -11.48 -12.51
C HIS A 136 -12.12 -10.16 -11.96
N ALA A 137 -12.25 -10.03 -10.63
CA ALA A 137 -12.68 -8.80 -9.98
C ALA A 137 -11.73 -7.64 -10.28
N ILE A 138 -10.41 -7.86 -10.13
CA ILE A 138 -9.37 -6.86 -10.40
C ILE A 138 -9.38 -6.46 -11.88
N LYS A 139 -9.41 -7.43 -12.80
CA LYS A 139 -9.51 -7.17 -14.26
C LYS A 139 -10.81 -6.47 -14.65
N GLY A 140 -11.84 -6.54 -13.80
CA GLY A 140 -13.13 -5.88 -13.98
C GLY A 140 -13.17 -4.43 -13.49
N ILE A 141 -12.15 -3.95 -12.77
CA ILE A 141 -12.07 -2.55 -12.35
C ILE A 141 -11.79 -1.69 -13.58
N GLU A 142 -12.71 -0.78 -13.89
CA GLU A 142 -12.54 0.17 -15.00
C GLU A 142 -11.27 1.01 -14.79
N GLY A 143 -10.52 1.26 -15.86
CA GLY A 143 -9.33 2.12 -15.83
C GLY A 143 -8.04 1.44 -15.38
N LEU A 144 -8.06 0.17 -14.95
CA LEU A 144 -6.81 -0.58 -14.69
C LEU A 144 -6.27 -1.25 -15.96
N GLU A 145 -5.01 -0.97 -16.30
CA GLU A 145 -4.26 -1.70 -17.33
C GLU A 145 -3.57 -2.92 -16.70
N VAL A 146 -4.31 -4.03 -16.60
CA VAL A 146 -3.84 -5.24 -15.92
C VAL A 146 -3.12 -6.17 -16.89
N LEU A 147 -1.88 -6.55 -16.57
CA LEU A 147 -1.15 -7.62 -17.22
C LEU A 147 -0.96 -8.80 -16.25
N GLU A 148 -1.27 -10.00 -16.71
CA GLU A 148 -1.02 -11.23 -15.96
C GLU A 148 0.36 -11.77 -16.32
N VAL A 149 1.16 -12.05 -15.29
CA VAL A 149 2.52 -12.55 -15.41
C VAL A 149 2.57 -13.96 -14.81
N GLU A 150 2.94 -14.92 -15.64
CA GLU A 150 3.25 -16.30 -15.26
C GLU A 150 4.76 -16.43 -15.04
N PHE A 151 5.15 -17.17 -14.01
CA PHE A 151 6.55 -17.52 -13.70
C PHE A 151 6.80 -19.00 -13.99
#